data_AF-A0A814QR09-F1
#
_entry.id   AF-A0A814QR09-F1
#
_cell.length_a   1.000
_cell.length_b   1.000
_cell.length_c   1.000
_cell.angle_alpha   90.00
_cell.angle_beta   90.00
_cell.angle_gamma   90.00
#
_symmetry.space_group_name_H-M   'P 1'
#
loop_
_entity.id
_entity.type
_entity.pdbx_description
1 polymer ?
#
loop_
_entity_poly.entity_id
_entity_poly.type
_entity_poly.pdbx_seq_one_letter_code
_entity_poly.pdbx_strand_id
1 'polypeptide(L)'
;MLYQETYRLWQIHQKTNRSIRSLVAQSLYKNKPQLLALLSKVIQHRLLLQTIIDRCQLLEREKFLSNDLALILIYDQIFGPRVRGKFKGMLKRNQSSIDKCIETLLNEKNLSSISELIETTSKIKNSSNEIPRYVRINLLKTTPKKLRLNLKQLSFKKIKNV
;
A
#
# COMPACT_ATOMS: atom_id res chain seq x y z
N MET A 1 -4.23 7.47 -17.35
CA MET A 1 -2.89 7.20 -16.78
C MET A 1 -3.02 6.48 -15.44
N LEU A 2 -1.99 5.77 -14.95
CA LEU A 2 -2.06 4.98 -13.70
C LEU A 2 -2.61 5.80 -12.51
N TYR A 3 -2.02 6.95 -12.21
CA TYR A 3 -2.41 7.77 -11.06
C TYR A 3 -3.82 8.37 -11.16
N GLN A 4 -4.26 8.70 -12.38
CA GLN A 4 -5.61 9.20 -12.61
C GLN A 4 -6.65 8.10 -12.41
N GLU A 5 -6.37 6.89 -12.87
CA GLU A 5 -7.27 5.75 -12.64
C GLU A 5 -7.31 5.36 -11.17
N THR A 6 -6.17 5.34 -10.46
CA THR A 6 -6.19 5.12 -9.00
C THR A 6 -7.02 6.16 -8.28
N TYR A 7 -6.86 7.44 -8.65
CA TYR A 7 -7.62 8.54 -8.05
C TYR A 7 -9.12 8.38 -8.31
N ARG A 8 -9.50 8.09 -9.56
CA ARG A 8 -10.90 7.83 -9.94
C ARG A 8 -11.51 6.67 -9.14
N LEU A 9 -10.80 5.54 -9.06
CA LEU A 9 -11.28 4.36 -8.32
C LEU A 9 -11.37 4.63 -6.82
N TRP A 10 -10.43 5.40 -6.26
CA TRP A 10 -10.46 5.81 -4.86
C TRP A 10 -11.69 6.67 -4.56
N GLN A 11 -12.02 7.64 -5.43
CA GLN A 11 -13.22 8.45 -5.26
C GLN A 11 -14.51 7.61 -5.34
N ILE A 12 -14.58 6.67 -6.27
CA ILE A 12 -15.73 5.76 -6.39
C ILE A 12 -15.84 4.88 -5.14
N HIS A 13 -14.71 4.34 -4.65
CA HIS A 13 -14.67 3.54 -3.43
C HIS A 13 -15.22 4.34 -2.24
N GLN A 14 -14.83 5.59 -2.06
CA GLN A 14 -15.34 6.43 -0.97
C GLN A 14 -16.84 6.71 -1.07
N LYS A 15 -17.33 6.97 -2.28
CA LYS A 15 -18.76 7.28 -2.48
C LYS A 15 -19.66 6.07 -2.34
N THR A 16 -19.19 4.90 -2.76
CA THR A 16 -20.04 3.71 -2.94
C THR A 16 -19.73 2.56 -1.98
N ASN A 17 -18.63 2.64 -1.21
CA ASN A 17 -18.11 1.57 -0.35
C ASN A 17 -17.98 0.20 -1.06
N ARG A 18 -17.86 0.20 -2.38
CA ARG A 18 -17.67 -1.02 -3.17
C ARG A 18 -16.27 -1.58 -2.95
N SER A 19 -16.15 -2.90 -2.98
CA SER A 19 -14.85 -3.56 -2.82
C SER A 19 -13.84 -3.11 -3.90
N ILE A 20 -12.62 -2.81 -3.47
CA ILE A 20 -11.53 -2.34 -4.35
C ILE A 20 -11.25 -3.36 -5.47
N ARG A 21 -11.30 -4.66 -5.15
CA ARG A 21 -11.08 -5.73 -6.13
C ARG A 21 -12.11 -5.70 -7.26
N SER A 22 -13.38 -5.48 -6.93
CA SER A 22 -14.44 -5.36 -7.94
C SER A 22 -14.24 -4.12 -8.81
N LEU A 23 -13.91 -2.98 -8.20
CA LEU A 23 -13.66 -1.72 -8.91
C LEU A 23 -12.47 -1.82 -9.87
N VAL A 24 -11.38 -2.46 -9.45
CA VAL A 24 -10.21 -2.70 -10.31
C VAL A 24 -10.53 -3.70 -11.43
N ALA A 25 -11.33 -4.74 -11.14
CA ALA A 25 -11.74 -5.71 -12.16
C ALA A 25 -12.52 -5.05 -13.30
N GLN A 26 -13.38 -4.06 -12.99
CA GLN A 26 -14.16 -3.28 -13.94
C GLN A 26 -13.37 -2.16 -14.64
N SER A 27 -12.13 -1.88 -14.20
CA SER A 27 -11.31 -0.84 -14.82
C SER A 27 -10.77 -1.25 -16.20
N LEU A 28 -10.65 -0.26 -17.09
CA LEU A 28 -10.08 -0.43 -18.43
C LEU A 28 -8.55 -0.41 -18.45
N TYR A 29 -7.91 -0.26 -17.28
CA TYR A 29 -6.46 -0.18 -17.18
C TYR A 29 -5.81 -1.55 -17.41
N LYS A 30 -4.81 -1.59 -18.31
CA LYS A 30 -4.13 -2.85 -18.72
C LYS A 30 -3.54 -3.61 -17.53
N ASN A 31 -2.79 -2.93 -16.66
CA ASN A 31 -2.10 -3.54 -15.52
C ASN A 31 -2.96 -3.49 -14.25
N LYS A 32 -4.05 -4.28 -14.23
CA LYS A 32 -4.90 -4.46 -13.04
C LYS A 32 -4.14 -4.83 -11.75
N PRO A 33 -3.13 -5.74 -11.73
CA PRO A 33 -2.44 -6.07 -10.48
C PRO A 33 -1.67 -4.89 -9.90
N GLN A 34 -1.03 -4.08 -10.76
CA GLN A 34 -0.32 -2.86 -10.34
C GLN A 34 -1.29 -1.84 -9.74
N LEU A 35 -2.45 -1.64 -10.39
CA LEU A 35 -3.50 -0.73 -9.93
C LEU A 35 -4.05 -1.17 -8.55
N LEU A 36 -4.33 -2.46 -8.40
CA LEU A 36 -4.81 -3.04 -7.16
C LEU A 36 -3.78 -2.89 -6.03
N ALA A 37 -2.52 -3.21 -6.30
CA ALA A 37 -1.43 -3.11 -5.32
C ALA A 37 -1.28 -1.67 -4.82
N LEU A 38 -1.19 -0.71 -5.75
CA LEU A 38 -1.03 0.70 -5.41
C LEU A 38 -2.21 1.21 -4.58
N LEU A 39 -3.45 0.99 -5.03
CA LEU A 39 -4.65 1.47 -4.34
C LEU A 39 -4.82 0.82 -2.96
N SER A 40 -4.60 -0.50 -2.85
CA SER A 40 -4.71 -1.21 -1.57
C SER A 40 -3.69 -0.71 -0.55
N LYS A 41 -2.47 -0.42 -1.00
CA LYS A 41 -1.39 0.07 -0.13
C LYS A 41 -1.61 1.51 0.32
N VAL A 42 -2.06 2.39 -0.57
CA VAL A 42 -2.44 3.76 -0.21
C VAL A 42 -3.53 3.76 0.87
N ILE A 43 -4.54 2.89 0.76
CA ILE A 43 -5.59 2.75 1.76
C ILE A 43 -5.04 2.20 3.08
N GLN A 44 -4.17 1.19 3.01
CA GLN A 44 -3.52 0.60 4.19
C GLN A 44 -2.71 1.64 4.98
N HIS A 45 -1.95 2.49 4.30
CA HIS A 45 -1.03 3.45 4.90
C HIS A 45 -1.57 4.89 4.95
N ARG A 46 -2.88 5.09 4.75
CA ARG A 46 -3.50 6.43 4.62
C ARG A 46 -3.12 7.39 5.75
N LEU A 47 -3.16 6.93 7.00
CA LEU A 47 -2.88 7.80 8.16
C LEU A 47 -1.43 8.30 8.16
N LEU A 48 -0.48 7.40 7.92
CA LEU A 48 0.94 7.74 7.80
C LEU A 48 1.16 8.73 6.65
N LEU A 49 0.59 8.43 5.48
CA LEU A 49 0.73 9.29 4.31
C LEU A 49 0.12 10.68 4.55
N GLN A 50 -1.02 10.77 5.24
CA GLN A 50 -1.64 12.05 5.61
C GLN A 50 -0.71 12.85 6.54
N THR A 51 -0.13 12.23 7.57
CA THR A 51 0.81 12.93 8.46
C THR A 51 2.04 13.48 7.73
N ILE A 52 2.51 12.79 6.68
CA ILE A 52 3.60 13.28 5.84
C ILE A 52 3.13 14.48 4.98
N ILE A 53 1.94 14.39 4.37
CA ILE A 53 1.38 15.50 3.57
C ILE A 53 1.28 16.77 4.40
N ASP A 54 0.72 16.65 5.60
CA ASP A 54 0.42 17.78 6.48
C ASP A 54 1.73 18.44 6.95
N ARG A 55 2.73 17.64 7.36
CA ARG A 55 4.05 18.16 7.78
C ARG A 55 4.84 18.80 6.65
N CYS A 56 4.73 18.28 5.44
CA CYS A 56 5.44 18.85 4.30
C CYS A 56 4.72 20.05 3.67
N GLN A 57 3.52 20.37 4.15
CA GLN A 57 2.68 21.44 3.60
C GLN A 57 2.56 21.31 2.06
N LEU A 58 2.49 20.07 1.56
CA LEU A 58 2.60 19.80 0.13
C LEU A 58 1.43 20.44 -0.63
N LEU A 59 0.25 20.43 -0.02
CA LEU A 59 -0.98 21.01 -0.57
C LEU A 59 -0.94 22.55 -0.59
N GLU A 60 -0.20 23.19 0.31
CA GLU A 60 -0.05 24.65 0.33
C GLU A 60 0.84 25.13 -0.82
N ARG A 61 1.90 24.36 -1.12
CA ARG A 61 2.84 24.66 -2.20
C ARG A 61 2.29 24.35 -3.57
N GLU A 62 1.52 23.27 -3.69
CA GLU A 62 1.00 22.78 -4.98
C GLU A 62 -0.53 22.77 -4.94
N LYS A 63 -1.13 23.95 -5.10
CA LYS A 63 -2.59 24.18 -4.99
C LYS A 63 -3.45 23.40 -5.99
N PHE A 64 -2.85 22.88 -7.07
CA PHE A 64 -3.56 22.05 -8.05
C PHE A 64 -3.78 20.61 -7.58
N LEU A 65 -3.14 20.20 -6.48
CA LEU A 65 -3.12 18.84 -5.99
C LEU A 65 -4.30 18.62 -5.02
N SER A 66 -5.14 17.62 -5.30
CA SER A 66 -6.11 17.15 -4.31
C SER A 66 -5.43 16.27 -3.27
N ASN A 67 -5.95 16.26 -2.04
CA ASN A 67 -5.39 15.48 -0.94
C ASN A 67 -5.22 13.99 -1.32
N ASP A 68 -6.22 13.43 -1.99
CA ASP A 68 -6.24 12.01 -2.34
C ASP A 68 -5.20 11.67 -3.42
N LEU A 69 -4.98 12.60 -4.35
CA LEU A 69 -3.94 12.45 -5.35
C LEU A 69 -2.55 12.60 -4.71
N ALA A 70 -2.40 13.50 -3.72
CA ALA A 70 -1.18 13.62 -2.93
C ALA A 70 -0.84 12.31 -2.20
N LEU A 71 -1.82 11.67 -1.56
CA LEU A 71 -1.64 10.38 -0.88
C LEU A 71 -1.07 9.32 -1.83
N ILE A 72 -1.63 9.21 -3.04
CA ILE A 72 -1.20 8.24 -4.05
C ILE A 72 0.23 8.54 -4.52
N LEU A 73 0.52 9.81 -4.80
CA LEU A 73 1.84 10.22 -5.31
C LEU A 73 2.94 10.05 -4.28
N ILE A 74 2.70 10.42 -3.03
CA ILE A 74 3.69 10.28 -1.95
C ILE A 74 3.96 8.81 -1.67
N TYR A 75 2.92 7.96 -1.67
CA TYR A 75 3.14 6.53 -1.51
C TYR A 75 4.09 5.98 -2.58
N ASP A 76 3.86 6.32 -3.84
CA ASP A 76 4.69 5.83 -4.96
C ASP A 76 6.08 6.48 -5.00
N GLN A 77 6.24 7.67 -4.40
CA GLN A 77 7.54 8.32 -4.24
C GLN A 77 8.38 7.66 -3.14
N ILE A 78 7.77 7.25 -2.03
CA ILE A 78 8.45 6.66 -0.87
C ILE A 78 8.71 5.16 -1.09
N PHE A 79 7.70 4.42 -1.56
CA PHE A 79 7.73 2.96 -1.63
C PHE A 79 7.82 2.41 -3.05
N GLY A 80 7.53 3.23 -4.05
CA GLY A 80 7.50 2.82 -5.46
C GLY A 80 8.80 3.13 -6.22
N PRO A 81 8.90 2.69 -7.49
CA PRO A 81 10.04 2.93 -8.37
C PRO A 81 10.11 4.38 -8.90
N ARG A 82 9.73 5.36 -8.07
CA ARG A 82 9.55 6.79 -8.35
C ARG A 82 8.39 7.13 -9.28
N VAL A 83 7.80 8.28 -9.03
CA VAL A 83 6.64 8.75 -9.80
C VAL A 83 6.98 9.07 -11.24
N ARG A 84 6.10 8.63 -12.16
CA ARG A 84 6.27 8.79 -13.61
C ARG A 84 5.31 9.82 -14.20
N GLY A 85 5.67 10.37 -15.36
CA GLY A 85 4.81 11.26 -16.14
C GLY A 85 4.68 12.67 -15.54
N LYS A 86 3.47 13.26 -15.67
CA LYS A 86 3.19 14.67 -15.41
C LYS A 86 3.59 15.16 -14.01
N PHE A 87 3.52 14.29 -13.00
CA PHE A 87 3.77 14.67 -11.60
C PHE A 87 5.25 14.60 -11.17
N LYS A 88 6.12 14.06 -12.02
CA LYS A 88 7.55 13.89 -11.72
C LYS A 88 8.26 15.22 -11.45
N GLY A 89 7.96 16.26 -12.25
CA GLY A 89 8.58 17.58 -12.09
C GLY A 89 8.24 18.24 -10.76
N MET A 90 6.97 18.12 -10.34
CA MET A 90 6.48 18.62 -9.06
C MET A 90 7.15 17.91 -7.88
N LEU A 91 7.22 16.58 -7.91
CA LEU A 91 7.87 15.82 -6.83
C LEU A 91 9.37 16.09 -6.73
N LYS A 92 10.06 16.29 -7.85
CA LYS A 92 11.47 16.69 -7.82
C LYS A 92 11.71 18.02 -7.11
N ARG A 93 10.86 19.02 -7.34
CA ARG A 93 10.98 20.33 -6.67
C ARG A 93 10.80 20.22 -5.16
N ASN A 94 9.85 19.39 -4.73
CA ASN A 94 9.53 19.21 -3.31
C ASN A 94 10.30 18.07 -2.64
N GLN A 95 11.19 17.38 -3.36
CA GLN A 95 11.89 16.18 -2.87
C GLN A 95 12.68 16.46 -1.60
N SER A 96 13.48 17.54 -1.59
CA SER A 96 14.27 17.95 -0.41
C SER A 96 13.39 18.24 0.82
N SER A 97 12.17 18.72 0.62
CA SER A 97 11.24 18.98 1.71
C SER A 97 10.61 17.69 2.21
N ILE A 98 10.23 16.79 1.30
CA ILE A 98 9.70 15.47 1.65
C ILE A 98 10.74 14.69 2.45
N ASP A 99 12.00 14.66 2.01
CA ASP A 99 13.08 13.95 2.69
C ASP A 99 13.30 14.51 4.10
N LYS A 100 13.35 15.85 4.26
CA LYS A 100 13.42 16.50 5.58
C LYS A 100 12.24 16.18 6.48
N CYS A 101 11.01 16.14 5.96
CA CYS A 101 9.84 15.77 6.77
C CYS A 101 9.93 14.32 7.26
N ILE A 102 10.46 13.43 6.42
CA ILE A 102 10.60 12.02 6.78
C ILE A 102 11.68 11.88 7.86
N GLU A 103 12.80 12.58 7.73
CA GLU A 103 13.86 12.61 8.74
C GLU A 103 13.36 13.15 10.09
N THR A 104 12.59 14.25 10.09
CA THR A 104 12.00 14.78 11.34
C THR A 104 11.00 13.81 11.96
N LEU A 105 10.16 13.17 11.14
CA LEU A 105 9.22 12.14 11.58
C LEU A 105 9.92 10.91 12.18
N LEU A 106 11.04 10.49 11.60
CA LEU A 106 11.84 9.37 12.09
C LEU A 106 12.52 9.73 13.42
N ASN A 107 13.12 10.92 13.51
CA ASN A 107 13.78 11.39 14.72
C ASN A 107 12.80 11.51 15.89
N GLU A 108 11.62 12.09 15.68
CA GLU A 108 10.61 12.21 16.74
C GLU A 108 10.11 10.86 17.27
N LYS A 109 10.09 9.84 16.40
CA LYS A 109 9.69 8.48 16.79
C LYS A 109 10.87 7.61 17.22
N ASN A 110 12.09 8.15 17.23
CA ASN A 110 13.35 7.43 17.46
C ASN A 110 13.48 6.18 16.57
N LEU A 111 13.14 6.30 15.29
CA LEU A 111 13.19 5.22 14.31
C LEU A 111 14.32 5.43 13.32
N SER A 112 14.94 4.33 12.88
CA SER A 112 16.05 4.36 11.93
C SER A 112 15.56 4.30 10.48
N SER A 113 14.38 3.74 10.25
CA SER A 113 13.86 3.46 8.91
C SER A 113 12.36 3.69 8.75
N ILE A 114 11.95 4.07 7.54
CA ILE A 114 10.55 4.19 7.15
C ILE A 114 9.82 2.84 7.30
N SER A 115 10.52 1.72 7.11
CA SER A 115 9.97 0.38 7.33
C SER A 115 9.52 0.18 8.78
N GLU A 116 10.31 0.66 9.75
CA GLU A 116 9.96 0.62 11.17
C GLU A 116 8.79 1.55 11.50
N LEU A 117 8.66 2.67 10.76
CA LEU A 117 7.53 3.58 10.88
C LEU A 117 6.23 2.91 10.42
N ILE A 118 6.29 2.09 9.37
CA ILE A 118 5.17 1.21 9.00
C ILE A 118 4.92 0.18 10.09
N GLU A 119 5.95 -0.50 10.61
CA GLU A 119 5.76 -1.52 11.63
C GLU A 119 5.13 -0.95 12.91
N THR A 120 5.53 0.22 13.36
CA THR A 120 4.93 0.88 14.53
C THR A 120 3.49 1.31 14.28
N THR A 121 3.19 1.91 13.12
CA THR A 121 1.80 2.28 12.77
C THR A 121 0.92 1.08 12.46
N SER A 122 1.49 -0.01 11.95
CA SER A 122 0.79 -1.25 11.66
C SER A 122 0.69 -2.16 12.89
N LYS A 123 1.60 -2.14 13.86
CA LYS A 123 1.47 -2.84 15.16
C LYS A 123 0.24 -2.36 15.93
N ILE A 124 -0.14 -1.09 15.77
CA ILE A 124 -1.39 -0.55 16.35
C ILE A 124 -2.64 -1.15 15.67
N LYS A 125 -2.56 -1.58 14.40
CA LYS A 125 -3.66 -2.22 13.66
C LYS A 125 -3.58 -3.75 13.58
N ASN A 126 -2.39 -4.30 13.76
CA ASN A 126 -2.02 -5.70 13.59
C ASN A 126 -1.09 -6.08 14.76
N SER A 127 -1.69 -6.54 15.85
CA SER A 127 -1.16 -7.73 16.51
C SER A 127 -0.81 -8.74 15.42
N SER A 128 0.48 -8.92 15.21
CA SER A 128 1.13 -9.62 14.12
C SER A 128 0.69 -11.08 13.99
N ASN A 129 -0.43 -11.32 13.31
CA ASN A 129 -0.66 -12.60 12.66
C ASN A 129 -0.69 -12.33 11.16
N GLU A 130 0.42 -12.64 10.49
CA GLU A 130 0.38 -12.95 9.06
C GLU A 130 -0.79 -13.92 8.86
N ILE A 131 -1.89 -13.45 8.25
CA ILE A 131 -3.08 -14.28 8.10
C ILE A 131 -2.64 -15.49 7.25
N PRO A 132 -2.61 -16.71 7.81
CA PRO A 132 -2.10 -17.84 7.09
C PRO A 132 -3.01 -18.12 5.89
N ARG A 133 -2.41 -18.54 4.78
CA ARG A 133 -3.20 -18.98 3.63
C ARG A 133 -3.80 -20.34 3.94
N TYR A 134 -5.10 -20.36 4.24
CA TYR A 134 -5.84 -21.59 4.45
C TYR A 134 -6.07 -22.30 3.12
N VAL A 135 -5.91 -23.62 3.12
CA VAL A 135 -6.19 -24.49 1.98
C VAL A 135 -7.26 -25.49 2.40
N ARG A 136 -8.37 -25.54 1.66
CA ARG A 136 -9.38 -26.59 1.82
C ARG A 136 -8.89 -27.85 1.13
N ILE A 137 -8.86 -28.96 1.87
CA ILE A 137 -8.45 -30.26 1.35
C ILE A 137 -9.68 -30.96 0.76
N ASN A 138 -9.56 -31.42 -0.48
CA ASN A 138 -10.57 -32.31 -1.06
C ASN A 138 -10.28 -33.76 -0.65
N LEU A 139 -11.08 -34.27 0.29
CA LEU A 139 -10.90 -35.60 0.88
C LEU A 139 -11.17 -36.76 -0.09
N LEU A 140 -11.97 -36.52 -1.15
CA LEU A 140 -12.22 -37.53 -2.19
C LEU A 140 -10.99 -37.79 -3.06
N LYS A 141 -10.11 -36.79 -3.20
CA LYS A 141 -8.92 -36.87 -4.06
C LYS A 141 -7.62 -37.10 -3.29
N THR A 142 -7.53 -36.59 -2.06
CA THR A 142 -6.27 -36.57 -1.30
C THR A 142 -6.50 -36.65 0.20
N THR A 143 -5.60 -37.35 0.90
CA THR A 143 -5.55 -37.36 2.36
C THR A 143 -4.68 -36.21 2.89
N PRO A 144 -4.95 -35.71 4.11
CA PRO A 144 -4.17 -34.62 4.70
C PRO A 144 -2.69 -34.98 4.91
N LYS A 145 -2.37 -36.26 5.15
CA LYS A 145 -0.99 -36.75 5.26
C LYS A 145 -0.25 -36.60 3.92
N LYS A 146 -0.85 -37.10 2.83
CA LYS A 146 -0.29 -37.03 1.47
C LYS A 146 -0.11 -35.58 1.02
N LEU A 147 -1.10 -34.72 1.27
CA LEU A 147 -1.01 -33.29 0.93
C LEU A 147 0.14 -32.58 1.68
N ARG A 148 0.35 -32.88 2.98
CA ARG A 148 1.46 -32.29 3.75
C ARG A 148 2.83 -32.68 3.18
N LEU A 149 2.99 -33.92 2.70
CA LEU A 149 4.25 -34.36 2.07
C LEU A 149 4.49 -33.61 0.76
N ASN A 150 3.48 -33.52 -0.10
CA ASN A 150 3.59 -32.78 -1.37
C ASN A 150 3.89 -31.29 -1.14
N LEU A 151 3.24 -30.66 -0.15
CA LEU A 151 3.50 -29.26 0.19
C LEU A 151 4.91 -29.04 0.73
N LYS A 152 5.46 -29.99 1.50
CA LYS A 152 6.85 -29.95 1.95
C LYS A 152 7.83 -30.05 0.78
N GLN A 153 7.57 -30.92 -0.21
CA GLN A 153 8.40 -31.03 -1.42
C GLN A 153 8.41 -29.71 -2.22
N LEU A 154 7.27 -29.01 -2.26
CA LEU A 154 7.14 -27.69 -2.88
C LEU A 154 7.63 -26.54 -1.99
N SER A 155 8.39 -26.83 -0.92
CA SER A 155 8.97 -25.84 0.01
C SER A 155 7.98 -24.98 0.79
N PHE A 156 6.71 -25.38 0.89
CA PHE A 156 5.74 -24.70 1.75
C PHE A 156 5.94 -25.08 3.22
N LYS A 157 5.83 -24.09 4.11
CA LYS A 157 5.94 -24.26 5.57
C LYS A 157 4.57 -24.10 6.23
N LYS A 158 4.31 -24.93 7.24
CA LYS A 158 3.12 -24.78 8.09
C LYS A 158 3.40 -23.66 9.10
N ILE A 159 2.58 -22.62 9.07
CA ILE A 159 2.54 -21.60 10.12
C ILE A 159 1.74 -22.20 11.29
N LYS A 160 2.32 -22.19 12.50
CA LYS A 160 1.56 -22.52 13.72
C LYS A 160 0.74 -21.29 14.06
N ASN A 161 -0.57 -21.44 14.23
CA ASN A 161 -1.38 -20.38 14.80
C ASN A 161 -0.94 -20.20 16.25
N VAL A 162 -0.63 -18.97 16.64
CA VAL A 162 -0.62 -18.55 18.06
C VAL A 162 -2.06 -18.44 18.52
#